data_AF-A0A662NY63-F1
#
_entry.id   AF-A0A662NY63-F1
#
_cell.length_a   1.000
_cell.length_b   1.000
_cell.length_c   1.000
_cell.angle_alpha   90.00
_cell.angle_beta   90.00
_cell.angle_gamma   90.00
#
_symmetry.space_group_name_H-M   'P 1'
#
loop_
_entity.id
_entity.type
_entity.pdbx_description
1 polymer ?
#
loop_
_entity_poly.entity_id
_entity_poly.type
_entity_poly.pdbx_seq_one_letter_code
_entity_poly.pdbx_strand_id
1 'polypeptide(L)'
;MKAGRDNLDRLIGSIQFDRWIFGFPTRFTLVSHEDVDHDPLKSSFRFPEPLIYSDNYVPRMRAKRKTYSSIYISEGSSAVIKRVKVTPVGSRTLSRLIGIRVRRLHAFWWFLATRDLLVLFVGDLYASEIELLGKLLDEVSDLDAILLVSYGGMTPPKHGVRYRDQMMVEIGELARREKEKGRILYGLPHPVIPEWADRSAQRV
;
A
#
# COMPACT_ATOMS: atom_id res chain seq x y z
N MET A 1 20.68 5.09 -13.19
CA MET A 1 19.83 5.51 -12.05
C MET A 1 18.69 6.47 -12.45
N LYS A 2 18.93 7.60 -13.15
CA LYS A 2 17.88 8.60 -13.45
C LYS A 2 16.66 8.05 -14.21
N ALA A 3 16.86 7.24 -15.25
CA ALA A 3 15.77 6.66 -16.04
C ALA A 3 14.88 5.67 -15.26
N GLY A 4 15.43 4.97 -14.25
CA GLY A 4 14.66 4.06 -13.39
C GLY A 4 13.70 4.82 -12.48
N ARG A 5 14.18 5.92 -11.89
CA ARG A 5 13.36 6.79 -11.02
C ARG A 5 12.24 7.49 -11.79
N ASP A 6 12.49 7.96 -13.00
CA ASP A 6 11.45 8.58 -13.83
C ASP A 6 10.34 7.59 -14.22
N ASN A 7 10.70 6.33 -14.53
CA ASN A 7 9.73 5.27 -14.82
C ASN A 7 8.90 4.90 -13.59
N LEU A 8 9.55 4.85 -12.43
CA LEU A 8 8.91 4.60 -11.14
C LEU A 8 7.94 5.73 -10.78
N ASP A 9 8.35 6.99 -10.84
CA ASP A 9 7.48 8.14 -10.58
C ASP A 9 6.30 8.21 -11.56
N ARG A 10 6.50 7.81 -12.82
CA ARG A 10 5.42 7.69 -13.80
C ARG A 10 4.46 6.56 -13.45
N LEU A 11 4.96 5.40 -13.01
CA LEU A 11 4.12 4.28 -12.58
C LEU A 11 3.27 4.70 -11.38
N ILE A 12 3.91 5.20 -10.31
CA ILE A 12 3.25 5.59 -9.07
C ILE A 12 2.29 6.76 -9.29
N GLY A 13 2.70 7.78 -10.06
CA GLY A 13 1.83 8.91 -10.41
C GLY A 13 0.61 8.55 -11.26
N SER A 14 0.62 7.38 -11.91
CA SER A 14 -0.50 6.92 -12.76
C SER A 14 -1.53 6.08 -12.02
N ILE A 15 -1.36 5.83 -10.72
CA ILE A 15 -2.22 4.98 -9.90
C ILE A 15 -2.69 5.78 -8.69
N GLN A 16 -3.96 5.63 -8.34
CA GLN A 16 -4.45 6.05 -7.03
C GLN A 16 -4.35 4.88 -6.05
N PHE A 17 -3.88 5.17 -4.82
CA PHE A 17 -3.72 4.20 -3.75
C PHE A 17 -4.64 4.60 -2.60
N ASP A 18 -5.73 3.87 -2.37
CA ASP A 18 -6.81 4.29 -1.47
C ASP A 18 -7.27 5.71 -1.79
N ARG A 19 -7.00 6.68 -0.90
CA ARG A 19 -7.27 8.12 -1.08
C ARG A 19 -6.01 8.94 -1.34
N TRP A 20 -4.90 8.32 -1.71
CA TRP A 20 -3.62 8.98 -1.96
C TRP A 20 -3.26 8.95 -3.44
N ILE A 21 -2.74 10.08 -3.91
CA ILE A 21 -2.21 10.26 -5.26
C ILE A 21 -0.84 10.91 -5.21
N PHE A 22 -0.01 10.61 -6.21
CA PHE A 22 1.27 11.29 -6.42
C PHE A 22 1.22 12.28 -7.58
N GLY A 23 0.23 12.17 -8.47
CA GLY A 23 0.03 13.07 -9.60
C GLY A 23 -1.23 12.75 -10.38
N PHE A 24 -1.42 13.47 -11.49
CA PHE A 24 -2.52 13.27 -12.43
C PHE A 24 -2.00 13.17 -13.88
N PRO A 25 -2.73 12.48 -14.78
CA PRO A 25 -3.95 11.71 -14.53
C PRO A 25 -3.65 10.31 -13.96
N THR A 26 -4.50 9.84 -13.04
CA THR A 26 -4.51 8.46 -12.56
C THR A 26 -5.40 7.58 -13.45
N ARG A 27 -5.09 6.28 -13.51
CA ARG A 27 -5.68 5.35 -14.50
C ARG A 27 -6.55 4.26 -13.90
N PHE A 28 -6.40 3.99 -12.61
CA PHE A 28 -7.19 3.06 -11.80
C PHE A 28 -6.89 3.31 -10.31
N THR A 29 -7.71 2.76 -9.42
CA THR A 29 -7.54 2.86 -7.96
C THR A 29 -7.27 1.49 -7.35
N LEU A 30 -6.23 1.36 -6.53
CA LEU A 30 -6.02 0.20 -5.66
C LEU A 30 -6.59 0.48 -4.28
N VAL A 31 -7.32 -0.49 -3.73
CA VAL A 31 -7.91 -0.36 -2.39
C VAL A 31 -7.33 -1.41 -1.46
N SER A 32 -6.69 -0.96 -0.39
CA SER A 32 -6.04 -1.80 0.63
C SER A 32 -7.06 -2.40 1.60
N HIS A 33 -8.04 -1.61 2.06
CA HIS A 33 -9.11 -2.03 2.96
C HIS A 33 -10.26 -1.00 3.00
N GLU A 34 -11.23 -1.18 3.90
CA GLU A 34 -12.50 -0.45 3.89
C GLU A 34 -12.72 0.45 5.13
N ASP A 35 -11.64 0.96 5.71
CA ASP A 35 -11.84 2.05 6.66
C ASP A 35 -12.13 3.37 5.93
N VAL A 36 -12.89 4.20 6.62
CA VAL A 36 -13.55 5.39 6.07
C VAL A 36 -12.54 6.37 5.45
N ASP A 37 -11.36 6.39 6.01
CA ASP A 37 -10.22 7.19 5.62
C ASP A 37 -9.45 6.65 4.42
N HIS A 38 -9.67 5.38 4.05
CA HIS A 38 -9.10 4.72 2.87
C HIS A 38 -10.14 4.55 1.75
N ASP A 39 -11.44 4.68 2.05
CA ASP A 39 -12.54 4.52 1.10
C ASP A 39 -12.48 5.57 -0.03
N PRO A 40 -12.12 5.17 -1.28
CA PRO A 40 -12.09 6.04 -2.43
C PRO A 40 -13.49 6.30 -2.98
N LEU A 41 -14.56 6.19 -2.19
CA LEU A 41 -15.90 6.65 -2.58
C LEU A 41 -16.39 7.79 -1.68
N LYS A 42 -15.56 8.22 -0.72
CA LYS A 42 -15.85 9.34 0.19
C LYS A 42 -15.15 10.65 -0.18
N SER A 43 -14.32 10.68 -1.23
CA SER A 43 -13.82 11.95 -1.74
C SER A 43 -14.87 12.67 -2.57
N SER A 44 -14.73 13.98 -2.66
CA SER A 44 -15.48 14.86 -3.56
C SER A 44 -15.00 14.80 -5.01
N PHE A 45 -13.91 14.08 -5.29
CA PHE A 45 -13.31 13.95 -6.61
C PHE A 45 -13.79 12.70 -7.36
N ARG A 46 -13.83 12.80 -8.69
CA ARG A 46 -14.07 11.65 -9.57
C ARG A 46 -12.84 10.74 -9.52
N PHE A 47 -13.04 9.52 -9.05
CA PHE A 47 -11.97 8.54 -8.92
C PHE A 47 -11.69 7.82 -10.24
N PRO A 48 -10.44 7.40 -10.50
CA PRO A 48 -10.09 6.68 -11.70
C PRO A 48 -10.59 5.23 -11.61
N GLU A 49 -11.37 4.80 -12.60
CA GLU A 49 -11.85 3.43 -12.70
C GLU A 49 -10.92 2.56 -13.56
N PRO A 50 -10.81 1.25 -13.30
CA PRO A 50 -11.56 0.49 -12.28
C PRO A 50 -11.00 0.62 -10.85
N LEU A 51 -11.84 0.30 -9.87
CA LEU A 51 -11.42 0.05 -8.49
C LEU A 51 -10.95 -1.40 -8.37
N ILE A 52 -9.77 -1.60 -7.82
CA ILE A 52 -9.11 -2.90 -7.69
C ILE A 52 -9.13 -3.32 -6.22
N TYR A 53 -9.73 -4.48 -5.96
CA TYR A 53 -9.91 -5.06 -4.64
C TYR A 53 -9.32 -6.47 -4.58
N SER A 54 -8.95 -6.91 -3.38
CA SER A 54 -8.76 -8.35 -3.12
C SER A 54 -10.12 -9.04 -3.12
N ASP A 55 -10.23 -10.30 -3.57
CA ASP A 55 -11.48 -11.09 -3.43
C ASP A 55 -11.88 -11.26 -1.96
N ASN A 56 -10.88 -11.30 -1.09
CA ASN A 56 -11.07 -11.39 0.36
C ASN A 56 -11.43 -10.04 0.99
N TYR A 57 -11.60 -8.98 0.19
CA TYR A 57 -12.11 -7.69 0.64
C TYR A 57 -13.58 -7.83 1.02
N VAL A 58 -13.87 -7.61 2.30
CA VAL A 58 -15.24 -7.65 2.84
C VAL A 58 -15.82 -6.23 2.81
N PRO A 59 -16.84 -5.94 1.99
CA PRO A 59 -17.49 -4.64 1.97
C PRO A 59 -18.55 -4.50 3.10
N ARG A 60 -18.47 -3.43 3.88
CA ARG A 60 -19.49 -2.74 4.65
C ARG A 60 -20.52 -2.14 3.70
N MET A 61 -20.13 -1.67 2.52
CA MET A 61 -21.02 -0.97 1.58
C MET A 61 -21.31 -1.78 0.29
N ARG A 62 -21.95 -2.95 0.40
CA ARG A 62 -22.34 -3.79 -0.75
C ARG A 62 -23.14 -3.04 -1.85
N ALA A 63 -23.91 -2.02 -1.47
CA ALA A 63 -24.79 -1.29 -2.39
C ALA A 63 -24.05 -0.39 -3.40
N LYS A 64 -22.89 0.18 -3.06
CA LYS A 64 -22.15 1.10 -3.93
C LYS A 64 -21.37 0.40 -5.05
N ARG A 65 -21.19 -0.92 -4.97
CA ARG A 65 -20.41 -1.72 -5.93
C ARG A 65 -21.03 -1.81 -7.33
N LYS A 66 -22.34 -1.59 -7.45
CA LYS A 66 -23.05 -1.70 -8.74
C LYS A 66 -22.85 -0.49 -9.66
N THR A 67 -22.31 0.61 -9.13
CA THR A 67 -22.23 1.88 -9.86
C THR A 67 -20.85 2.14 -10.45
N TYR A 68 -19.83 1.36 -10.09
CA TYR A 68 -18.44 1.57 -10.52
C TYR A 68 -17.82 0.28 -11.05
N SER A 69 -17.01 0.39 -12.10
CA SER A 69 -16.22 -0.72 -12.62
C SER A 69 -15.25 -1.19 -11.53
N SER A 70 -15.46 -2.41 -11.04
CA SER A 70 -14.65 -3.01 -9.97
C SER A 70 -14.04 -4.32 -10.45
N ILE A 71 -12.79 -4.58 -10.10
CA ILE A 71 -12.09 -5.84 -10.36
C ILE A 71 -11.66 -6.42 -9.01
N TYR A 72 -11.93 -7.70 -8.82
CA TYR A 72 -11.52 -8.43 -7.63
C TYR A 72 -10.47 -9.47 -8.00
N ILE A 73 -9.41 -9.54 -7.19
CA ILE A 73 -8.26 -10.40 -7.43
C ILE A 73 -8.04 -11.27 -6.20
N SER A 74 -8.01 -12.58 -6.40
CA SER A 74 -7.71 -13.53 -5.33
C SER A 74 -6.31 -13.29 -4.77
N GLU A 75 -6.19 -13.38 -3.46
CA GLU A 75 -4.92 -13.32 -2.75
C GLU A 75 -3.87 -14.27 -3.37
N GLY A 76 -2.67 -13.74 -3.65
CA GLY A 76 -1.58 -14.47 -4.31
C GLY A 76 -1.76 -14.72 -5.81
N SER A 77 -2.93 -14.38 -6.38
CA SER A 77 -3.16 -14.37 -7.83
C SER A 77 -2.85 -12.99 -8.40
N SER A 78 -2.63 -12.91 -9.71
CA SER A 78 -2.31 -11.64 -10.36
C SER A 78 -3.29 -11.32 -11.49
N ALA A 79 -3.58 -10.04 -11.67
CA ALA A 79 -4.25 -9.53 -12.87
C ALA A 79 -3.44 -8.41 -13.50
N VAL A 80 -3.49 -8.29 -14.83
CA VAL A 80 -2.83 -7.19 -15.54
C VAL A 80 -3.84 -6.07 -15.75
N ILE A 81 -3.67 -4.98 -15.00
CA ILE A 81 -4.51 -3.79 -15.07
C ILE A 81 -3.70 -2.71 -15.75
N LYS A 82 -4.14 -2.28 -16.94
CA LYS A 82 -3.56 -1.10 -17.60
C LYS A 82 -2.02 -1.21 -17.80
N ARG A 83 -1.50 -2.42 -18.05
CA ARG A 83 -0.07 -2.81 -18.17
C ARG A 83 0.71 -2.96 -16.85
N VAL A 84 0.03 -2.97 -15.73
CA VAL A 84 0.60 -3.22 -14.40
C VAL A 84 0.08 -4.56 -13.91
N LYS A 85 0.96 -5.50 -13.59
CA LYS A 85 0.59 -6.76 -12.93
C LYS A 85 0.38 -6.45 -11.45
N VAL A 86 -0.84 -6.66 -10.97
CA VAL A 86 -1.26 -6.37 -9.60
C VAL A 86 -1.50 -7.67 -8.86
N THR A 87 -0.90 -7.83 -7.69
CA THR A 87 -1.00 -9.06 -6.87
C THR A 87 -1.30 -8.69 -5.41
N PRO A 88 -2.48 -9.04 -4.86
CA PRO A 88 -2.78 -8.81 -3.46
C PRO A 88 -2.06 -9.81 -2.56
N VAL A 89 -1.50 -9.29 -1.47
CA VAL A 89 -0.85 -10.02 -0.40
C VAL A 89 -1.74 -9.91 0.84
N GLY A 90 -2.46 -10.98 1.14
CA GLY A 90 -3.16 -11.15 2.41
C GLY A 90 -2.36 -12.02 3.37
N SER A 91 -3.00 -12.45 4.45
CA SER A 91 -2.36 -13.26 5.50
C SER A 91 -1.84 -14.61 5.01
N ARG A 92 -2.53 -15.30 4.08
CA ARG A 92 -2.08 -16.61 3.57
C ARG A 92 -0.90 -16.47 2.63
N THR A 93 -0.92 -15.49 1.73
CA THR A 93 0.21 -15.22 0.83
C THR A 93 1.41 -14.74 1.63
N LEU A 94 1.22 -13.81 2.55
CA LEU A 94 2.30 -13.36 3.44
C LEU A 94 2.88 -14.55 4.21
N SER A 95 2.04 -15.42 4.78
CA SER A 95 2.52 -16.59 5.53
C SER A 95 3.42 -17.51 4.71
N ARG A 96 3.10 -17.69 3.43
CA ARG A 96 3.91 -18.50 2.51
C ARG A 96 5.23 -17.82 2.18
N LEU A 97 5.21 -16.51 1.97
CA LEU A 97 6.41 -15.74 1.59
C LEU A 97 7.43 -15.69 2.73
N ILE A 98 6.99 -15.51 3.97
CA ILE A 98 7.91 -15.37 5.14
C ILE A 98 8.06 -16.64 5.97
N GLY A 99 7.40 -17.73 5.60
CA GLY A 99 7.44 -19.00 6.33
C GLY A 99 6.82 -18.98 7.75
N ILE A 100 6.02 -17.96 8.09
CA ILE A 100 5.41 -17.79 9.43
C ILE A 100 3.90 -17.73 9.30
N ARG A 101 3.17 -18.42 10.18
CA ARG A 101 1.70 -18.38 10.19
C ARG A 101 1.18 -17.00 10.62
N VAL A 102 0.66 -16.24 9.66
CA VAL A 102 -0.07 -14.98 9.87
C VAL A 102 -1.57 -15.26 9.89
N ARG A 103 -2.24 -14.89 10.98
CA ARG A 103 -3.69 -15.17 11.14
C ARG A 103 -4.57 -14.15 10.43
N ARG A 104 -4.21 -12.87 10.53
CA ARG A 104 -4.97 -11.74 9.98
C ARG A 104 -4.02 -10.60 9.68
N LEU A 105 -4.34 -9.83 8.64
CA LEU A 105 -3.76 -8.52 8.37
C LEU A 105 -4.83 -7.45 8.51
N HIS A 106 -4.41 -6.25 8.89
CA HIS A 106 -5.26 -5.07 8.97
C HIS A 106 -5.78 -4.69 7.58
N ALA A 107 -4.89 -4.67 6.59
CA ALA A 107 -5.19 -4.36 5.20
C ALA A 107 -4.47 -5.31 4.25
N PHE A 108 -4.93 -5.36 2.99
CA PHE A 108 -4.18 -6.03 1.92
C PHE A 108 -3.03 -5.15 1.47
N TRP A 109 -1.86 -5.77 1.33
CA TRP A 109 -0.73 -5.15 0.63
C TRP A 109 -0.75 -5.58 -0.84
N TRP A 110 -0.01 -4.88 -1.68
CA TRP A 110 -0.07 -5.09 -3.12
C TRP A 110 1.29 -5.04 -3.76
N PHE A 111 1.68 -6.11 -4.45
CA PHE A 111 2.78 -6.05 -5.41
C PHE A 111 2.29 -5.49 -6.74
N LEU A 112 3.03 -4.51 -7.25
CA LEU A 112 2.86 -3.92 -8.57
C LEU A 112 4.11 -4.20 -9.39
N ALA A 113 3.93 -4.96 -10.46
CA ALA A 113 5.03 -5.30 -11.35
C ALA A 113 4.78 -4.76 -12.75
N THR A 114 5.84 -4.21 -13.35
CA THR A 114 5.93 -3.98 -14.80
C THR A 114 6.99 -4.92 -15.37
N ARG A 115 7.48 -4.66 -16.59
CA ARG A 115 8.61 -5.42 -17.14
C ARG A 115 9.89 -5.20 -16.33
N ASP A 116 10.07 -4.00 -15.81
CA ASP A 116 11.36 -3.52 -15.28
C ASP A 116 11.28 -3.02 -13.83
N LEU A 117 10.10 -3.07 -13.21
CA LEU A 117 9.87 -2.54 -11.86
C LEU A 117 9.04 -3.49 -11.03
N LEU A 118 9.40 -3.63 -9.75
CA LEU A 118 8.60 -4.24 -8.69
C LEU A 118 8.43 -3.25 -7.54
N VAL A 119 7.18 -3.00 -7.16
CA VAL A 119 6.82 -2.08 -6.08
C VAL A 119 5.87 -2.76 -5.10
N LEU A 120 6.04 -2.48 -3.81
CA LEU A 120 5.13 -2.91 -2.76
C LEU A 120 4.33 -1.72 -2.23
N PHE A 121 3.01 -1.82 -2.26
CA PHE A 121 2.11 -0.87 -1.62
C PHE A 121 1.56 -1.43 -0.31
N VAL A 122 1.82 -0.72 0.79
CA VAL A 122 1.36 -1.02 2.14
C VAL A 122 0.49 0.14 2.63
N GLY A 123 -0.82 0.02 2.42
CA GLY A 123 -1.77 1.09 2.70
C GLY A 123 -2.06 1.32 4.18
N ASP A 124 -2.04 0.27 5.01
CA ASP A 124 -2.30 0.36 6.44
C ASP A 124 -1.66 -0.83 7.18
N LEU A 125 -1.43 -0.66 8.48
CA LEU A 125 -0.71 -1.58 9.36
C LEU A 125 -1.26 -1.54 10.79
N TYR A 126 -1.23 -2.69 11.44
CA TYR A 126 -1.13 -2.77 12.90
C TYR A 126 0.32 -2.79 13.36
N ALA A 127 0.58 -2.40 14.61
CA ALA A 127 1.93 -2.40 15.18
C ALA A 127 2.61 -3.77 15.08
N SER A 128 1.86 -4.84 15.35
CA SER A 128 2.36 -6.22 15.20
C SER A 128 2.73 -6.61 13.77
N GLU A 129 2.29 -5.85 12.76
CA GLU A 129 2.52 -6.15 11.34
C GLU A 129 3.80 -5.52 10.82
N ILE A 130 4.40 -4.56 11.53
CA ILE A 130 5.66 -3.93 11.13
C ILE A 130 6.79 -4.96 11.10
N GLU A 131 6.86 -5.86 12.09
CA GLU A 131 7.84 -6.95 12.08
C GLU A 131 7.61 -7.90 10.90
N LEU A 132 6.35 -8.24 10.60
CA LEU A 132 6.00 -9.12 9.49
C LEU A 132 6.36 -8.51 8.14
N LEU A 133 6.13 -7.19 7.99
CA LEU A 133 6.57 -6.43 6.83
C LEU A 133 8.10 -6.43 6.73
N GLY A 134 8.80 -6.22 7.84
CA GLY A 134 10.26 -6.31 7.89
C GLY A 134 10.80 -7.63 7.34
N LYS A 135 10.19 -8.76 7.73
CA LYS A 135 10.53 -10.10 7.23
C LYS A 135 10.22 -10.24 5.74
N LEU A 136 9.05 -9.79 5.28
CA LEU A 136 8.71 -9.81 3.86
C LEU A 136 9.74 -9.06 3.02
N LEU A 137 10.18 -7.90 3.50
CA LEU A 137 11.15 -7.06 2.81
C LEU A 137 12.56 -7.64 2.79
N ASP A 138 12.89 -8.53 3.73
CA ASP A 138 14.13 -9.30 3.74
C ASP A 138 14.08 -10.47 2.73
N GLU A 139 12.91 -11.07 2.52
CA GLU A 139 12.70 -12.17 1.55
C GLU A 139 12.61 -11.70 0.08
N VAL A 140 12.08 -10.50 -0.17
CA VAL A 140 11.92 -9.96 -1.52
C VAL A 140 13.09 -9.03 -1.84
N SER A 141 14.13 -9.53 -2.52
CA SER A 141 15.38 -8.79 -2.75
C SER A 141 15.34 -7.81 -3.92
N ASP A 142 14.49 -8.05 -4.92
CA ASP A 142 14.37 -7.32 -6.19
C ASP A 142 13.36 -6.16 -6.16
N LEU A 143 13.00 -5.68 -4.97
CA LEU A 143 12.03 -4.60 -4.79
C LEU A 143 12.66 -3.23 -5.08
N ASP A 144 12.16 -2.51 -6.09
CA ASP A 144 12.64 -1.17 -6.44
C ASP A 144 12.13 -0.09 -5.49
N ALA A 145 10.88 -0.23 -5.04
CA ALA A 145 10.24 0.79 -4.21
C ALA A 145 9.16 0.27 -3.28
N ILE A 146 8.88 1.06 -2.24
CA ILE A 146 7.86 0.78 -1.24
C ILE A 146 7.02 2.03 -1.01
N LEU A 147 5.69 1.88 -1.03
CA LEU A 147 4.75 2.89 -0.55
C LEU A 147 4.36 2.49 0.88
N LEU A 148 4.73 3.32 1.85
CA LEU A 148 4.50 3.07 3.27
C LEU A 148 3.62 4.16 3.87
N VAL A 149 2.65 3.74 4.68
CA VAL A 149 1.87 4.62 5.55
C VAL A 149 2.75 5.32 6.58
N SER A 150 2.46 6.59 6.86
CA SER A 150 3.11 7.37 7.91
C SER A 150 2.06 7.86 8.91
N TYR A 151 2.12 7.37 10.14
CA TYR A 151 1.17 7.74 11.19
C TYR A 151 1.62 8.97 11.97
N GLY A 152 0.67 9.86 12.26
CA GLY A 152 0.85 10.93 13.24
C GLY A 152 0.21 10.58 14.58
N GLY A 153 1.04 10.28 15.58
CA GLY A 153 0.67 10.15 17.00
C GLY A 153 -0.66 9.45 17.29
N MET A 154 -0.63 8.14 17.50
CA MET A 154 -1.82 7.30 17.59
C MET A 154 -2.23 6.99 19.03
N THR A 155 -3.49 7.19 19.40
CA THR A 155 -3.97 6.88 20.75
C THR A 155 -4.07 5.36 20.99
N PRO A 156 -3.39 4.80 22.00
CA PRO A 156 -3.59 3.39 22.39
C PRO A 156 -5.06 3.10 22.75
N PRO A 157 -5.61 1.91 22.43
CA PRO A 157 -4.98 0.76 21.77
C PRO A 157 -5.23 0.73 20.25
N LYS A 158 -5.50 1.86 19.59
CA LYS A 158 -5.76 1.88 18.13
C LYS A 158 -4.56 1.31 17.37
N HIS A 159 -4.84 0.54 16.30
CA HIS A 159 -3.84 -0.25 15.56
C HIS A 159 -2.93 -1.15 16.44
N GLY A 160 -3.35 -1.50 17.65
CA GLY A 160 -2.57 -2.32 18.57
C GLY A 160 -1.33 -1.64 19.14
N VAL A 161 -1.25 -0.30 19.10
CA VAL A 161 -0.11 0.44 19.66
C VAL A 161 -0.13 0.43 21.18
N ARG A 162 1.07 0.39 21.77
CA ARG A 162 1.31 0.46 23.22
C ARG A 162 1.51 1.89 23.72
N TYR A 163 2.09 2.74 22.88
CA TYR A 163 2.35 4.14 23.14
C TYR A 163 2.20 4.96 21.87
N ARG A 164 2.05 6.28 22.02
CA ARG A 164 1.56 7.19 20.98
C ARG A 164 2.36 7.14 19.68
N ASP A 165 3.67 7.08 19.80
CA ASP A 165 4.57 7.28 18.67
C ASP A 165 5.20 5.97 18.16
N GLN A 166 4.71 4.82 18.65
CA GLN A 166 5.27 3.50 18.32
C GLN A 166 5.37 3.27 16.81
N MET A 167 4.26 3.41 16.08
CA MET A 167 4.23 3.20 14.63
C MET A 167 5.14 4.16 13.89
N MET A 168 5.22 5.42 14.33
CA MET A 168 6.05 6.45 13.70
C MET A 168 7.53 6.08 13.78
N VAL A 169 7.98 5.65 14.96
CA VAL A 169 9.37 5.24 15.21
C VAL A 169 9.68 3.96 14.43
N GLU A 170 8.89 2.91 14.62
CA GLU A 170 9.17 1.59 14.04
C GLU A 170 9.11 1.61 12.50
N ILE A 171 8.16 2.33 11.88
CA ILE A 171 8.13 2.52 10.42
C ILE A 171 9.31 3.38 9.96
N GLY A 172 9.69 4.42 10.72
CA GLY A 172 10.84 5.26 10.38
C GLY A 172 12.16 4.47 10.37
N GLU A 173 12.35 3.58 11.34
CA GLU A 173 13.50 2.67 11.40
C GLU A 173 13.51 1.68 10.24
N LEU A 174 12.36 1.05 9.96
CA LEU A 174 12.20 0.16 8.82
C LEU A 174 12.51 0.89 7.51
N ALA A 175 11.94 2.09 7.32
CA ALA A 175 12.17 2.92 6.15
C ALA A 175 13.67 3.26 5.96
N ARG A 176 14.37 3.66 7.03
CA ARG A 176 15.80 3.94 6.95
C ARG A 176 16.60 2.71 6.51
N ARG A 177 16.31 1.53 7.09
CA ARG A 177 16.93 0.25 6.73
C ARG A 177 16.72 -0.10 5.26
N GLU A 178 15.52 0.12 4.73
CA GLU A 178 15.23 -0.17 3.33
C GLU A 178 15.89 0.82 2.35
N LYS A 179 16.06 2.09 2.76
CA LYS A 179 16.85 3.05 1.97
C LYS A 179 18.32 2.69 1.91
N GLU A 180 18.89 2.15 3.00
CA GLU A 180 20.27 1.64 3.02
C GLU A 180 20.47 0.46 2.05
N LYS A 181 19.42 -0.32 1.79
CA LYS A 181 19.40 -1.36 0.74
C LYS A 181 19.22 -0.79 -0.68
N GLY A 182 19.11 0.53 -0.83
CA GLY A 182 18.97 1.21 -2.12
C GLY A 182 17.52 1.32 -2.65
N ARG A 183 16.51 1.01 -1.83
CA ARG A 183 15.10 1.11 -2.23
C ARG A 183 14.59 2.54 -2.17
N ILE A 184 13.75 2.92 -3.14
CA ILE A 184 13.05 4.21 -3.13
C ILE A 184 11.82 4.12 -2.22
N LEU A 185 11.62 5.12 -1.36
CA LEU A 185 10.48 5.13 -0.44
C LEU A 185 9.48 6.24 -0.72
N TYR A 186 8.22 5.85 -0.83
CA TYR A 186 7.09 6.75 -1.00
C TYR A 186 6.25 6.80 0.28
N GLY A 187 5.97 8.00 0.76
CA GLY A 187 5.14 8.22 1.94
C GLY A 187 3.66 8.32 1.60
N LEU A 188 2.81 7.69 2.41
CA LEU A 188 1.36 7.86 2.42
C LEU A 188 0.96 8.56 3.73
N PRO A 189 0.85 9.90 3.75
CA PRO A 189 0.64 10.65 4.99
C PRO A 189 -0.70 10.33 5.66
N HIS A 190 -0.63 9.96 6.94
CA HIS A 190 -1.79 9.65 7.79
C HIS A 190 -1.64 10.18 9.23
N PRO A 191 -1.74 11.51 9.46
CA PRO A 191 -1.72 12.61 8.49
C PRO A 191 -0.33 13.23 8.31
N VAL A 192 0.72 12.64 8.89
CA VAL A 192 2.07 13.24 8.93
C VAL A 192 2.83 12.97 7.63
N ILE A 193 3.47 14.00 7.09
CA ILE A 193 4.41 13.86 5.98
C ILE A 193 5.73 13.35 6.56
N PRO A 194 6.19 12.14 6.18
CA PRO A 194 7.42 11.59 6.71
C PRO A 194 8.66 12.22 6.07
N GLU A 195 9.69 12.48 6.89
CA GLU A 195 11.01 12.93 6.41
C GLU A 195 11.82 11.82 5.73
N TRP A 196 11.52 10.55 6.05
CA TRP A 196 12.22 9.41 5.46
C TRP A 196 11.86 9.20 3.98
N ALA A 197 10.72 9.68 3.51
CA ALA A 197 10.24 9.43 2.16
C ALA A 197 10.99 10.27 1.12
N ASP A 198 11.30 9.66 -0.03
CA ASP A 198 11.76 10.36 -1.23
C ASP A 198 10.69 11.30 -1.80
N ARG A 199 9.43 10.92 -1.64
CA ARG A 199 8.26 11.68 -2.06
C ARG A 199 7.03 11.25 -1.29
N SER A 200 6.15 12.18 -0.96
CA SER A 200 4.91 11.89 -0.23
C SER A 200 3.68 12.16 -1.11
N ALA A 201 2.67 11.32 -0.95
CA ALA A 201 1.39 11.48 -1.62
C ALA A 201 0.57 12.64 -1.05
N GLN A 202 -0.39 13.09 -1.85
CA GLN A 202 -1.47 13.97 -1.40
C GLN A 202 -2.75 13.17 -1.22
N ARG A 203 -3.50 13.49 -0.17
CA ARG A 203 -4.79 12.87 0.08
C ARG A 203 -5.90 13.60 -0.67
N VAL A 204 -6.78 12.86 -1.33
CA VAL A 204 -7.96 13.36 -2.08
C VAL A 204 -9.27 12.96 -1.41
#